data_AF-A0A7C4PVN6-F1
#
_entry.id   AF-A0A7C4PVN6-F1
#
_cell.length_a   1.000
_cell.length_b   1.000
_cell.length_c   1.000
_cell.angle_alpha   90.00
_cell.angle_beta   90.00
_cell.angle_gamma   90.00
#
_symmetry.space_group_name_H-M   'P 1'
#
loop_
_entity.id
_entity.type
_entity.pdbx_description
1 polymer ?
#
loop_
_entity_poly.entity_id
_entity_poly.type
_entity_poly.pdbx_seq_one_letter_code
_entity_poly.pdbx_strand_id
1 'polypeptide(L)'
;MHSKPLLLASVKRVETFEKILRAGLRGVHHLFSNQMIRDAFEKTQDGLHLAESGMAEKLKAALAGLLACDDVSSASEYVAGLESEVRDALIIMYFDFLDQYRLALRHKESVH
;
A
#
# COMPACT_ATOMS: atom_id res chain seq x y z
N MET A 1 -1.99 -32.42 -13.32
CA MET A 1 -1.81 -31.06 -13.87
C MET A 1 -2.70 -30.07 -13.10
N HIS A 2 -2.28 -29.54 -11.96
CA HIS A 2 -3.08 -28.55 -11.21
C HIS A 2 -2.18 -27.43 -10.65
N SER A 3 -1.80 -26.49 -11.52
CA SER A 3 -1.05 -25.28 -11.13
C SER A 3 -1.78 -23.98 -11.53
N LYS A 4 -3.01 -24.07 -12.06
CA LYS A 4 -3.80 -22.94 -12.57
C LYS A 4 -4.47 -22.01 -11.54
N PRO A 5 -4.85 -22.41 -10.30
CA PRO A 5 -5.63 -21.53 -9.43
C PRO A 5 -4.80 -20.40 -8.80
N LEU A 6 -3.51 -20.64 -8.52
CA LEU A 6 -2.63 -19.66 -7.84
C LEU A 6 -2.29 -18.46 -8.74
N LEU A 7 -2.07 -18.71 -10.03
CA LEU A 7 -1.82 -17.66 -11.03
C LEU A 7 -3.02 -16.74 -11.19
N LEU A 8 -4.23 -17.30 -11.29
CA LEU A 8 -5.45 -16.50 -11.49
C LEU A 8 -5.75 -15.60 -10.28
N ALA A 9 -5.53 -16.10 -9.06
CA ALA A 9 -5.69 -15.33 -7.84
C ALA A 9 -4.64 -14.20 -7.76
N SER A 10 -3.39 -14.45 -8.18
CA SER A 10 -2.34 -13.43 -8.20
C SER A 10 -2.65 -12.29 -9.18
N VAL A 11 -3.17 -12.59 -10.37
CA VAL A 11 -3.51 -11.58 -11.38
C VAL A 11 -4.66 -10.69 -10.91
N LYS A 12 -5.73 -11.28 -10.34
CA LYS A 12 -6.85 -10.51 -9.77
C LYS A 12 -6.39 -9.56 -8.66
N ARG A 13 -5.46 -9.98 -7.81
CA ARG A 13 -4.90 -9.14 -6.74
C ARG A 13 -4.11 -7.95 -7.29
N VAL A 14 -3.31 -8.16 -8.34
CA VAL A 14 -2.57 -7.08 -8.99
C VAL A 14 -3.53 -6.05 -9.62
N GLU A 15 -4.59 -6.50 -10.30
CA GLU A 15 -5.61 -5.61 -10.86
C GLU A 15 -6.34 -4.80 -9.78
N THR A 16 -6.66 -5.42 -8.64
CA THR A 16 -7.25 -4.74 -7.49
C THR A 16 -6.30 -3.69 -6.92
N PHE A 17 -5.02 -4.02 -6.77
CA PHE A 17 -4.02 -3.07 -6.29
C PHE A 17 -3.83 -1.89 -7.25
N GLU A 18 -3.80 -2.14 -8.56
CA GLU A 18 -3.75 -1.07 -9.57
C GLU A 18 -4.98 -0.14 -9.49
N LYS A 19 -6.17 -0.68 -9.26
CA LYS A 19 -7.39 0.12 -9.05
C LYS A 19 -7.28 1.00 -7.80
N ILE A 20 -6.75 0.45 -6.70
CA ILE A 20 -6.49 1.21 -5.45
C ILE A 20 -5.52 2.36 -5.73
N LEU A 21 -4.43 2.12 -6.47
CA LEU A 21 -3.47 3.16 -6.82
C LEU A 21 -4.08 4.23 -7.72
N ARG A 22 -4.86 3.85 -8.74
CA ARG A 22 -5.56 4.80 -9.62
C ARG A 22 -6.64 5.62 -8.88
N ALA A 23 -7.27 5.06 -7.86
CA ALA A 23 -8.14 5.82 -6.95
C ALA A 23 -7.32 6.79 -6.10
N GLY A 24 -6.18 6.34 -5.55
CA GLY A 24 -5.26 7.14 -4.78
C GLY A 24 -4.72 8.36 -5.53
N LEU A 25 -4.38 8.21 -6.81
CA LEU A 25 -3.98 9.33 -7.68
C LEU A 25 -5.07 10.40 -7.84
N ARG A 26 -6.34 10.05 -7.61
CA ARG A 26 -7.49 10.96 -7.62
C ARG A 26 -7.85 11.47 -6.21
N GLY A 27 -7.02 11.19 -5.21
CA GLY A 27 -7.21 11.58 -3.82
C GLY A 27 -8.13 10.66 -3.02
N VAL A 28 -8.46 9.47 -3.54
CA VAL A 28 -9.32 8.49 -2.85
C VAL A 28 -8.47 7.35 -2.31
N HIS A 29 -8.21 7.36 -1.00
CA HIS A 29 -7.31 6.42 -0.32
C HIS A 29 -8.09 5.33 0.41
N HIS A 30 -8.57 4.32 -0.32
CA HIS A 30 -9.48 3.30 0.24
C HIS A 30 -8.90 2.42 1.37
N LEU A 31 -7.58 2.37 1.51
CA LEU A 31 -6.92 1.53 2.52
C LEU A 31 -6.73 2.23 3.87
N PHE A 32 -6.87 3.55 3.90
CA PHE A 32 -6.48 4.37 5.05
C PHE A 32 -7.56 5.40 5.34
N SER A 33 -7.88 5.58 6.62
CA SER A 33 -8.72 6.71 7.01
C SER A 33 -7.92 8.02 6.93
N ASN A 34 -8.61 9.15 6.75
CA ASN A 34 -7.97 10.46 6.76
C ASN A 34 -7.21 10.73 8.06
N GLN A 35 -7.67 10.19 9.19
CA GLN A 35 -6.99 10.34 10.47
C GLN A 35 -5.67 9.56 10.47
N MET A 36 -5.67 8.30 10.02
CA MET A 36 -4.44 7.50 9.92
C MET A 36 -3.39 8.17 9.04
N ILE A 37 -3.81 8.77 7.93
CA ILE A 37 -2.90 9.49 7.03
C ILE A 37 -2.27 10.67 7.76
N ARG A 38 -3.07 11.50 8.44
CA ARG A 38 -2.58 12.65 9.21
C ARG A 38 -1.59 12.22 10.28
N ASP A 39 -1.97 11.24 11.10
CA ASP A 39 -1.15 10.73 12.19
C ASP A 39 0.22 10.22 11.69
N ALA A 40 0.23 9.50 10.56
CA ALA A 40 1.46 8.98 9.97
C ALA A 40 2.39 10.10 9.49
N PHE A 41 1.85 11.12 8.81
CA PHE A 41 2.66 12.23 8.31
C PHE A 41 3.14 13.17 9.41
N GLU A 42 2.35 13.39 10.47
CA GLU A 42 2.79 14.16 11.65
C GLU A 42 4.02 13.51 12.30
N LYS A 43 3.96 12.19 12.55
CA LYS A 43 5.10 11.46 13.14
C LYS A 43 6.31 11.36 12.22
N THR A 44 6.10 11.39 10.91
CA THR A 44 7.20 11.34 9.93
C THR A 44 8.02 12.63 9.93
N GLN A 45 7.40 13.78 10.25
CA GLN A 45 8.13 15.04 10.43
C GLN A 45 9.10 14.99 11.62
N ASP A 46 8.79 14.17 12.63
CA ASP A 46 9.64 13.95 13.80
C ASP A 46 10.73 12.87 13.57
N GLY A 47 10.74 12.24 12.38
CA GLY A 47 11.70 11.22 11.98
C GLY A 47 11.11 9.81 12.02
N LEU A 48 10.72 9.29 10.86
CA LEU A 48 10.34 7.88 10.72
C LEU A 48 11.60 7.01 10.92
N HIS A 49 11.75 6.41 12.10
CA HIS A 49 12.87 5.51 12.42
C HIS A 49 12.73 4.15 11.73
N LEU A 50 12.78 4.14 10.38
CA LEU A 50 12.86 2.91 9.58
C LEU A 50 14.13 2.09 9.84
N ALA A 51 15.09 2.66 10.58
CA ALA A 51 16.35 2.03 10.96
C ALA A 51 16.24 1.05 12.14
N GLU A 52 15.05 0.90 12.74
CA GLU A 52 14.87 -0.10 13.80
C GLU A 52 15.02 -1.53 13.26
N SER A 53 15.80 -2.33 13.99
CA SER A 53 16.05 -3.73 13.65
C SER A 53 14.72 -4.50 13.62
N GLY A 54 14.35 -5.01 12.45
CA GLY A 54 13.14 -5.83 12.25
C GLY A 54 11.97 -5.12 11.58
N MET A 55 12.02 -3.80 11.41
CA MET A 55 10.95 -3.05 10.76
C MET A 55 10.70 -3.50 9.31
N ALA A 56 11.78 -3.82 8.58
CA ALA A 56 11.68 -4.37 7.23
C ALA A 56 10.91 -5.70 7.18
N GLU A 57 11.10 -6.59 8.16
CA GLU A 57 10.38 -7.88 8.21
C GLU A 57 8.91 -7.69 8.60
N LYS A 58 8.63 -6.77 9.54
CA LYS A 58 7.25 -6.37 9.88
C LYS A 58 6.52 -5.80 8.67
N LEU A 59 7.17 -4.93 7.89
CA LEU A 59 6.61 -4.36 6.66
C LEU A 59 6.38 -5.42 5.58
N LYS A 60 7.31 -6.36 5.39
CA LYS A 60 7.12 -7.49 4.47
C LYS A 60 5.91 -8.34 4.88
N ALA A 61 5.77 -8.65 6.17
CA ALA A 61 4.62 -9.38 6.68
C ALA A 61 3.31 -8.60 6.50
N ALA A 62 3.34 -7.29 6.76
CA ALA A 62 2.19 -6.40 6.55
C ALA A 62 1.76 -6.36 5.07
N LEU A 63 2.71 -6.23 4.15
CA LEU A 63 2.45 -6.27 2.71
C LEU A 63 1.90 -7.64 2.28
N ALA A 64 2.45 -8.73 2.80
CA ALA A 64 1.96 -10.07 2.50
C ALA A 64 0.52 -10.28 2.99
N GLY A 65 0.19 -9.80 4.20
CA GLY A 65 -1.16 -9.84 4.74
C GLY A 65 -2.14 -8.97 3.95
N LEU A 66 -1.72 -7.75 3.59
CA LEU A 66 -2.51 -6.85 2.74
C LEU A 66 -2.83 -7.48 1.37
N LEU A 67 -1.83 -8.11 0.75
CA LEU A 67 -2.00 -8.83 -0.51
C LEU A 67 -2.80 -10.13 -0.35
N ALA A 68 -2.96 -10.66 0.85
CA ALA A 68 -3.77 -11.85 1.09
C ALA A 68 -5.27 -11.51 1.22
N CYS A 69 -5.64 -10.24 1.38
CA CYS A 69 -7.03 -9.82 1.45
C CYS A 69 -7.74 -9.97 0.10
N ASP A 70 -8.96 -10.52 0.12
CA ASP A 70 -9.75 -10.77 -1.09
C ASP A 70 -10.42 -9.51 -1.65
N ASP A 71 -10.62 -8.50 -0.80
CA ASP A 71 -11.28 -7.24 -1.15
C ASP A 71 -10.72 -6.04 -0.37
N VAL A 72 -11.15 -4.85 -0.79
CA VAL A 72 -10.67 -3.56 -0.27
C VAL A 72 -11.14 -3.30 1.16
N SER A 73 -12.33 -3.78 1.55
CA SER A 73 -12.85 -3.62 2.92
C SER A 73 -11.99 -4.42 3.90
N SER A 74 -11.78 -5.70 3.58
CA SER A 74 -10.90 -6.60 4.34
C SER A 74 -9.47 -6.05 4.44
N ALA A 75 -8.95 -5.48 3.35
CA ALA A 75 -7.64 -4.83 3.33
C ALA A 75 -7.57 -3.59 4.24
N SER A 76 -8.61 -2.74 4.24
CA SER A 76 -8.69 -1.57 5.11
C SER A 76 -8.78 -1.96 6.58
N GLU A 77 -9.56 -2.98 6.93
CA GLU A 77 -9.68 -3.50 8.29
C GLU A 77 -8.35 -4.11 8.77
N TYR A 78 -7.69 -4.87 7.91
CA TYR A 78 -6.36 -5.42 8.18
C TYR A 78 -5.37 -4.32 8.53
N VAL A 79 -5.29 -3.26 7.70
CA VAL A 79 -4.39 -2.12 7.93
C VAL A 79 -4.73 -1.40 9.23
N ALA A 80 -6.02 -1.23 9.54
CA ALA A 80 -6.44 -0.60 10.79
C ALA A 80 -5.95 -1.36 12.03
N GLY A 81 -5.87 -2.69 11.95
CA GLY A 81 -5.40 -3.58 13.01
C GLY A 81 -3.87 -3.71 13.15
N LEU A 82 -3.09 -3.13 12.24
CA LEU A 82 -1.62 -3.16 12.34
C LEU A 82 -1.10 -2.33 13.53
N GLU A 83 0.06 -2.72 14.04
CA GLU A 83 0.84 -1.90 14.98
C GLU A 83 1.05 -0.50 14.38
N SER A 84 0.96 0.55 15.21
CA SER A 84 0.98 1.93 14.71
C SER A 84 2.19 2.22 13.84
N GLU A 85 3.39 1.84 14.29
CA GLU A 85 4.63 2.09 13.54
C GLU A 85 4.61 1.41 12.16
N VAL A 86 4.14 0.17 12.09
CA VAL A 86 4.04 -0.60 10.84
C VAL A 86 3.01 0.01 9.91
N ARG A 87 1.86 0.42 10.44
CA ARG A 87 0.81 1.11 9.70
C ARG A 87 1.31 2.45 9.15
N ASP A 88 1.97 3.24 9.99
CA ASP A 88 2.44 4.57 9.65
C ASP A 88 3.50 4.47 8.53
N ALA A 89 4.46 3.54 8.65
CA ALA A 89 5.44 3.28 7.60
C ALA A 89 4.82 2.74 6.30
N LEU A 90 3.78 1.89 6.39
CA LEU A 90 3.05 1.40 5.22
C LEU A 90 2.32 2.54 4.50
N ILE A 91 1.75 3.49 5.24
CA ILE A 91 1.10 4.69 4.69
C ILE A 91 2.13 5.54 3.94
N ILE A 92 3.27 5.85 4.57
CA ILE A 92 4.32 6.64 3.93
C ILE A 92 4.81 5.97 2.65
N MET A 93 5.10 4.67 2.70
CA MET A 93 5.52 3.89 1.53
C MET A 93 4.47 3.91 0.41
N TYR A 94 3.17 3.85 0.76
CA TYR A 94 2.10 3.95 -0.22
C TYR A 94 2.07 5.32 -0.92
N PHE A 95 2.25 6.42 -0.20
CA PHE A 95 2.28 7.76 -0.79
C PHE A 95 3.55 7.97 -1.64
N ASP A 96 4.71 7.50 -1.19
CA ASP A 96 5.94 7.50 -1.99
C ASP A 96 5.74 6.72 -3.30
N PHE A 97 5.08 5.57 -3.23
CA PHE A 97 4.78 4.75 -4.40
C PHE A 97 3.77 5.45 -5.34
N LEU A 98 2.75 6.13 -4.80
CA LEU A 98 1.82 6.92 -5.61
C LEU A 98 2.54 8.03 -6.39
N ASP A 99 3.49 8.72 -5.76
CA ASP A 99 4.28 9.75 -6.42
C ASP A 99 5.14 9.18 -7.55
N GLN A 100 5.83 8.07 -7.31
CA GLN A 100 6.59 7.37 -8.35
C GLN A 100 5.69 6.86 -9.48
N TYR A 101 4.51 6.33 -9.14
CA TYR A 101 3.55 5.83 -10.12
C TYR A 101 3.00 6.97 -11.00
N ARG A 102 2.72 8.15 -10.40
CA ARG A 102 2.33 9.35 -11.14
C ARG A 102 3.41 9.80 -12.13
N LEU A 103 4.67 9.77 -11.71
CA LEU A 103 5.81 10.11 -12.58
C LEU A 103 5.92 9.11 -13.75
N ALA A 104 5.80 7.80 -13.46
CA ALA A 104 5.87 6.75 -14.48
C ALA A 104 4.75 6.88 -15.53
N LEU A 105 3.54 7.26 -15.12
CA LEU A 105 2.42 7.50 -16.05
C LEU A 105 2.69 8.69 -16.97
N ARG A 106 3.19 9.81 -16.44
CA ARG A 106 3.56 10.99 -17.26
C ARG A 106 4.62 10.68 -18.30
N HIS A 107 5.60 9.84 -17.95
CA HIS A 107 6.62 9.40 -18.89
C HIS A 107 6.03 8.57 -20.04
N LYS A 108 5.05 7.69 -19.77
CA LYS A 108 4.37 6.94 -20.85
C LYS A 108 3.58 7.84 -21.79
N GLU A 109 2.95 8.90 -21.27
CA GLU A 109 2.20 9.87 -22.09
C GLU A 109 3.11 10.75 -22.95
N SER A 110 4.36 10.99 -22.54
CA SER A 110 5.34 11.77 -23.32
C SER A 110 6.04 11.01 -24.45
N VAL A 111 5.87 9.68 -24.50
CA VAL A 111 6.52 8.77 -25.47
C VAL A 111 5.50 8.27 -26.52
N HIS A 112 4.29 8.80 -26.51
CA HIS A 112 3.26 8.62 -27.55
C HIS A 112 2.86 9.98 -28.10
#